data_AF-A0A7Y8IHV6-F1
#
_entry.id   AF-A0A7Y8IHV6-F1
#
_cell.length_a   1.000
_cell.length_b   1.000
_cell.length_c   1.000
_cell.angle_alpha   90.00
_cell.angle_beta   90.00
_cell.angle_gamma   90.00
#
_symmetry.space_group_name_H-M   'P 1'
#
loop_
_entity.id
_entity.type
_entity.pdbx_description
1 polymer ?
#
loop_
_entity_poly.entity_id
_entity_poly.type
_entity_poly.pdbx_seq_one_letter_code
_entity_poly.pdbx_strand_id
1 'polypeptide(L)'
;MKKRIPEDVLKEIFQKRLERRDMSQDLYQRLRKMILSGKLKDGQRLVQEPLARQFDVSRQTVRNAFAQLKKDKLIKIHFRKGVFVSYKP
;
A
#
# COMPACT_ATOMS: atom_id res chain seq x y z
N MET A 1 30.52 20.72 17.06
CA MET A 1 30.28 19.26 17.12
C MET A 1 28.78 19.01 17.01
N LYS A 2 28.30 18.33 15.96
CA LYS A 2 26.87 17.98 15.84
C LYS A 2 26.56 16.90 16.88
N LYS A 3 25.77 17.24 17.92
CA LYS A 3 25.26 16.24 18.86
C LYS A 3 24.39 15.26 18.04
N ARG A 4 24.85 14.02 17.88
CA ARG A 4 24.03 12.95 17.31
C ARG A 4 22.96 12.59 18.33
N ILE A 5 21.73 12.44 17.85
CA ILE A 5 20.64 11.93 18.68
C ILE A 5 21.04 10.51 19.14
N PRO A 6 20.92 10.18 20.45
CA PRO A 6 21.18 8.84 20.96
C PRO A 6 20.31 7.77 20.28
N GLU A 7 20.86 6.57 20.07
CA GLU A 7 20.21 5.50 19.31
C GLU A 7 18.96 4.94 20.01
N ASP A 8 18.97 4.92 21.34
CA ASP A 8 17.86 4.56 22.22
C ASP A 8 16.66 5.49 22.05
N VAL A 9 16.91 6.81 21.97
CA VAL A 9 15.87 7.82 21.70
C VAL A 9 15.27 7.63 20.31
N LEU A 10 16.10 7.30 19.31
CA LEU A 10 15.62 6.97 17.97
C LEU A 10 14.75 5.71 18.00
N LYS A 11 15.19 4.65 18.67
CA LYS A 11 14.41 3.42 18.81
C LYS A 11 13.07 3.69 19.49
N GLU A 12 13.01 4.44 20.59
CA GLU A 12 11.73 4.75 21.25
C GLU A 12 10.74 5.51 20.34
N ILE A 13 11.21 6.58 19.67
CA ILE A 13 10.38 7.44 18.81
C ILE A 13 9.89 6.69 17.57
N PHE A 14 10.76 5.87 16.97
CA PHE A 14 10.49 5.21 15.71
C PHE A 14 9.85 3.83 15.88
N GLN A 15 10.20 3.03 16.89
CA GLN A 15 9.74 1.65 17.07
C GLN A 15 8.23 1.57 17.37
N LYS A 16 7.75 2.28 18.40
CA LYS A 16 6.32 2.32 18.77
C LYS A 16 5.43 2.83 17.63
N ARG A 17 6.05 3.62 16.76
CA ARG A 17 5.41 4.27 15.65
C ARG A 17 5.58 3.41 14.39
N LEU A 18 6.64 2.62 14.21
CA LEU A 18 6.83 1.61 13.14
C LEU A 18 5.84 0.46 13.29
N GLU A 19 5.70 -0.08 14.50
CA GLU A 19 4.78 -1.18 14.82
C GLU A 19 3.31 -0.82 14.58
N ARG A 20 2.94 0.46 14.76
CA ARG A 20 1.60 0.98 14.47
C ARG A 20 1.38 1.41 13.02
N ARG A 21 2.43 1.54 12.19
CA ARG A 21 2.33 2.43 11.00
C ARG A 21 2.20 1.80 9.65
N ASP A 22 2.49 0.54 9.39
CA ASP A 22 2.46 0.11 7.99
C ASP A 22 1.16 -0.54 7.52
N MET A 23 0.04 0.12 7.83
CA MET A 23 -1.26 -0.18 7.23
C MET A 23 -1.21 -0.14 5.70
N SER A 24 -0.29 0.65 5.12
CA SER A 24 -0.09 0.70 3.67
C SER A 24 0.55 -0.57 3.15
N GLN A 25 1.56 -1.08 3.86
CA GLN A 25 2.23 -2.34 3.55
C GLN A 25 1.32 -3.55 3.78
N ASP A 26 0.53 -3.59 4.85
CA ASP A 26 -0.44 -4.66 5.07
C ASP A 26 -1.47 -4.70 3.94
N LEU A 27 -2.07 -3.55 3.60
CA LEU A 27 -3.00 -3.45 2.48
C LEU A 27 -2.33 -3.87 1.15
N TYR A 28 -1.10 -3.44 0.91
CA TYR A 28 -0.31 -3.87 -0.25
C TYR A 28 -0.18 -5.39 -0.30
N GLN A 29 0.23 -6.05 0.79
CA GLN A 29 0.42 -7.51 0.82
C GLN A 29 -0.89 -8.25 0.55
N ARG A 30 -2.01 -7.77 1.11
CA ARG A 30 -3.34 -8.34 0.89
C ARG A 30 -3.76 -8.24 -0.58
N LEU A 31 -3.67 -7.04 -1.16
CA LEU A 31 -4.02 -6.81 -2.57
C LEU A 31 -3.10 -7.58 -3.51
N ARG A 32 -1.79 -7.62 -3.23
CA ARG A 32 -0.80 -8.41 -3.98
C ARG A 32 -1.19 -9.88 -3.99
N LYS A 33 -1.49 -10.47 -2.83
CA LYS A 33 -1.93 -11.86 -2.73
C LYS A 33 -3.19 -12.12 -3.56
N MET A 34 -4.16 -11.20 -3.54
CA MET A 34 -5.39 -11.33 -4.33
C MET A 34 -5.14 -11.21 -5.85
N ILE A 35 -4.21 -10.36 -6.29
CA ILE A 35 -3.83 -10.25 -7.70
C ILE A 35 -3.09 -11.51 -8.15
N LEU A 36 -2.08 -11.96 -7.40
CA LEU A 36 -1.27 -13.13 -7.75
C LEU A 36 -2.07 -14.43 -7.75
N SER A 37 -3.10 -14.54 -6.90
CA SER A 37 -4.00 -15.70 -6.89
C SER A 37 -5.11 -15.62 -7.94
N GLY A 38 -5.20 -14.54 -8.73
CA GLY A 38 -6.26 -14.36 -9.73
C GLY A 38 -7.64 -13.99 -9.16
N LYS A 39 -7.77 -13.80 -7.84
CA LYS A 39 -9.01 -13.28 -7.22
C LYS A 39 -9.35 -11.88 -7.73
N LEU A 40 -8.33 -11.07 -7.98
CA LEU A 40 -8.45 -9.83 -8.73
C LEU A 40 -7.93 -10.09 -10.15
N LYS A 41 -8.83 -9.99 -11.14
CA LYS A 41 -8.55 -10.37 -12.54
C LYS A 41 -7.83 -9.25 -13.29
N ASP A 42 -7.06 -9.60 -14.32
CA ASP A 42 -6.48 -8.62 -15.24
C ASP A 42 -7.55 -7.67 -15.78
N GLY A 43 -7.23 -6.37 -15.84
CA GLY A 43 -8.16 -5.33 -16.25
C GLY A 43 -9.22 -4.95 -15.21
N GLN A 44 -9.30 -5.62 -14.05
CA GLN A 44 -10.25 -5.26 -13.00
C GLN A 44 -9.91 -3.88 -12.42
N ARG A 45 -10.92 -3.01 -12.32
CA ARG A 45 -10.76 -1.67 -11.76
C ARG A 45 -10.69 -1.71 -10.23
N LEU A 46 -9.69 -1.06 -9.67
CA LEU A 46 -9.51 -0.86 -8.23
C LEU A 46 -9.90 0.58 -7.88
N VAL A 47 -10.88 0.74 -6.97
CA VAL A 47 -11.40 2.05 -6.57
C VAL A 47 -11.00 2.32 -5.11
N GLN A 48 -10.47 3.51 -4.83
CA GLN A 48 -9.92 3.84 -3.51
C GLN A 48 -10.98 3.85 -2.42
N GLU A 49 -12.13 4.49 -2.67
CA GLU A 49 -13.19 4.69 -1.66
C GLU A 49 -13.75 3.35 -1.14
N PRO A 50 -14.14 2.37 -1.98
CA PRO A 50 -14.59 1.07 -1.51
C PRO A 50 -13.49 0.29 -0.78
N LEU A 51 -12.25 0.33 -1.25
CA LEU A 51 -11.13 -0.36 -0.59
C LEU A 51 -10.83 0.25 0.78
N ALA A 52 -10.79 1.58 0.87
CA ALA A 52 -10.60 2.28 2.13
C ALA A 52 -11.65 1.86 3.16
N ARG A 53 -12.93 1.80 2.74
CA ARG A 53 -14.02 1.35 3.59
C ARG A 53 -13.93 -0.13 3.97
N GLN A 54 -13.65 -1.01 3.01
CA GLN A 54 -13.61 -2.46 3.23
C GLN A 54 -12.46 -2.90 4.13
N PHE A 55 -11.32 -2.22 4.04
CA PHE A 55 -10.14 -2.53 4.85
C PHE A 55 -10.03 -1.67 6.11
N ASP A 56 -11.01 -0.79 6.37
CA ASP A 56 -11.01 0.18 7.47
C ASP A 56 -9.71 1.00 7.56
N VAL A 57 -9.35 1.61 6.43
CA VAL A 57 -8.14 2.43 6.31
C VAL A 57 -8.41 3.76 5.62
N SER A 58 -7.50 4.71 5.81
CA SER A 58 -7.57 5.98 5.09
C SER A 58 -7.37 5.79 3.57
N ARG A 59 -7.94 6.68 2.76
CA ARG A 59 -7.66 6.74 1.30
C ARG A 59 -6.17 6.94 0.99
N GLN A 60 -5.47 7.67 1.86
CA GLN A 60 -4.03 7.88 1.73
C GLN A 60 -3.25 6.56 1.86
N THR A 61 -3.69 5.66 2.76
CA THR A 61 -3.17 4.30 2.90
C THR A 61 -3.37 3.50 1.61
N VAL A 62 -4.57 3.55 1.02
CA VAL A 62 -4.85 2.88 -0.27
C VAL A 62 -3.97 3.44 -1.38
N ARG A 63 -3.79 4.75 -1.45
CA ARG A 63 -2.94 5.40 -2.44
C ARG A 63 -1.48 4.97 -2.33
N ASN A 64 -0.97 4.82 -1.11
CA ASN A 64 0.39 4.31 -0.87
C ASN A 64 0.52 2.84 -1.28
N ALA A 65 -0.44 2.00 -0.92
CA ALA A 65 -0.46 0.60 -1.36
C ALA A 65 -0.50 0.48 -2.90
N PHE A 66 -1.28 1.32 -3.56
CA PHE A 66 -1.30 1.41 -5.03
C PHE A 66 0.04 1.86 -5.62
N ALA A 67 0.72 2.82 -4.99
CA ALA A 67 2.05 3.22 -5.47
C ALA A 67 3.04 2.03 -5.46
N GLN A 68 2.99 1.21 -4.42
CA GLN A 68 3.82 0.01 -4.30
C GLN A 68 3.40 -1.07 -5.30
N LEU A 69 2.10 -1.37 -5.45
CA LEU A 69 1.61 -2.32 -6.46
C LEU A 69 1.97 -1.90 -7.90
N LYS A 70 1.96 -0.59 -8.18
CA LYS A 70 2.38 -0.03 -9.48
C LYS A 70 3.87 -0.26 -9.71
N LYS A 71 4.71 -0.01 -8.69
CA LYS A 71 6.16 -0.26 -8.75
C LYS A 71 6.45 -1.72 -9.09
N ASP A 72 5.66 -2.63 -8.54
CA ASP A 72 5.75 -4.07 -8.78
C ASP A 72 5.05 -4.53 -10.07
N LYS A 73 4.55 -3.60 -10.89
CA LYS A 73 3.86 -3.85 -12.17
C LYS A 73 2.60 -4.71 -12.07
N LEU A 74 1.99 -4.79 -10.89
CA LEU A 74 0.75 -5.54 -10.65
C LEU A 74 -0.50 -4.75 -11.05
N ILE A 75 -0.39 -3.43 -11.09
CA ILE A 75 -1.46 -2.52 -11.51
C ILE A 75 -0.92 -1.45 -12.48
N LYS A 76 -1.85 -0.88 -13.25
CA LYS A 76 -1.64 0.29 -14.11
C LYS A 76 -2.57 1.43 -13.69
N ILE A 77 -2.07 2.66 -13.80
CA ILE A 77 -2.85 3.87 -13.55
C ILE A 77 -3.10 4.55 -14.89
N HIS A 78 -4.36 4.70 -15.24
CA HIS A 78 -4.79 5.43 -16.43
C HIS A 78 -5.30 6.80 -16.03
N PHE A 79 -4.70 7.85 -16.61
CA PHE A 79 -5.08 9.24 -16.34
C PHE A 79 -6.58 9.44 -16.54
N ARG A 80 -7.25 10.02 -15.53
CA ARG A 80 -8.71 10.24 -15.45
C ARG A 80 -9.61 9.00 -15.55
N LYS A 81 -9.06 7.80 -15.80
CA LYS A 81 -9.83 6.54 -15.91
C LYS A 81 -9.75 5.68 -14.65
N GLY A 82 -8.65 5.78 -13.88
CA GLY A 82 -8.49 5.10 -12.60
C GLY A 82 -7.37 4.06 -12.59
N VAL A 83 -7.44 3.15 -11.61
CA VAL A 83 -6.43 2.12 -11.36
C VAL A 83 -6.98 0.76 -11.75
N PHE A 84 -6.17 -0.04 -12.43
CA PHE A 84 -6.58 -1.33 -12.96
C PHE A 84 -5.50 -2.38 -12.71
N VAL A 85 -5.89 -3.62 -12.44
CA VAL A 85 -4.96 -4.75 -12.42
C VAL A 85 -4.33 -4.91 -13.81
N SER A 86 -3.04 -5.24 -13.84
CA SER A 86 -2.25 -5.44 -15.06
C SER A 86 -1.47 -6.75 -15.08
N TYR A 87 -1.74 -7.63 -14.13
CA TYR A 87 -1.06 -8.91 -13.98
C TYR A 87 -1.92 -10.04 -14.54
N LYS A 88 -1.28 -10.92 -15.32
CA LYS A 88 -1.83 -12.21 -15.75
C LYS A 88 -1.00 -13.31 -15.06
N PRO A 89 -1.60 -14.13 -14.18
CA PRO A 89 -0.90 -15.26 -13.56
C PRO A 89 -0.46 -16.30 -14.59
#